data_AF-A0AAJ1XY12-F1
#
_entry.id   AF-A0AAJ1XY12-F1
#
_cell.length_a   1.000
_cell.length_b   1.000
_cell.length_c   1.000
_cell.angle_alpha   90.00
_cell.angle_beta   90.00
_cell.angle_gamma   90.00
#
_symmetry.space_group_name_H-M   'P 1'
#
loop_
_entity.id
_entity.type
_entity.pdbx_description
1 polymer ?
#
loop_
_entity_poly.entity_id
_entity_poly.type
_entity_poly.pdbx_seq_one_letter_code
_entity_poly.pdbx_strand_id
1 'polypeptide(L)'
;MNKKILMGLLSVVTIPLLAACQGGETPSAASKNSQTVTTQSSAKTESTSTTRSVAQTTSKEEVKEPMKTYEVGALLEAANQRDTKKVKEILQDTTYQVDEVDTEGNTPLNIAVHNNDIEIAKALIDRDADINLQNSISDSPYLYAGAQGRTEILAYMLKNATPDLTKHNRYGGNALIPAAEKGHIDNVKLLLEDGREDIDFQNDFGYTALIEAVGLREGNQLYQDIVKLLMENGADQSIKDNSGRTAMDYANQKGYTEISKILAQYN
;
A
#
# COMPACT_ATOMS: atom_id res chain seq x y z
N MET A 1 -27.43 -45.13 -5.30
CA MET A 1 -26.31 -45.63 -6.12
C MET A 1 -25.10 -44.75 -5.85
N ASN A 2 -24.20 -45.25 -5.01
CA ASN A 2 -22.99 -44.55 -4.58
C ASN A 2 -21.90 -44.64 -5.65
N LYS A 3 -21.30 -43.52 -6.05
CA LYS A 3 -19.98 -43.52 -6.69
C LYS A 3 -19.00 -42.74 -5.83
N LYS A 4 -18.12 -43.51 -5.18
CA LYS A 4 -16.87 -43.07 -4.55
C LYS A 4 -15.87 -42.73 -5.68
N ILE A 5 -15.18 -41.59 -5.58
CA ILE A 5 -13.99 -41.24 -6.36
C ILE A 5 -12.95 -40.82 -5.30
N LEU A 6 -12.12 -41.75 -4.85
CA LEU A 6 -10.74 -42.01 -5.29
C LEU A 6 -9.78 -40.86 -4.94
N MET A 7 -9.15 -41.01 -3.77
CA MET A 7 -8.01 -40.24 -3.29
C MET A 7 -6.78 -40.46 -4.20
N GLY A 8 -6.17 -39.37 -4.65
CA GLY A 8 -4.83 -39.35 -5.24
C GLY A 8 -3.80 -38.93 -4.19
N LEU A 9 -2.84 -39.82 -3.92
CA LEU A 9 -1.68 -39.57 -3.06
C LEU A 9 -0.73 -38.55 -3.73
N LEU A 10 -0.41 -37.46 -3.04
CA LEU A 10 0.79 -36.66 -3.32
C LEU A 10 1.95 -37.20 -2.48
N SER A 11 3.01 -37.68 -3.15
CA SER A 11 4.29 -37.99 -2.53
C SER A 11 5.01 -36.71 -2.14
N VAL A 12 5.28 -36.54 -0.85
CA VAL A 12 6.08 -35.45 -0.29
C VAL A 12 7.55 -35.87 -0.38
N VAL A 13 8.30 -35.26 -1.29
CA VAL A 13 9.77 -35.38 -1.32
C VAL A 13 10.32 -34.26 -0.44
N THR A 14 10.86 -34.66 0.71
CA THR A 14 11.58 -33.80 1.65
C THR A 14 13.04 -33.68 1.23
N ILE A 15 13.54 -32.45 1.06
CA ILE A 15 14.97 -32.16 0.95
C ILE A 15 15.31 -31.14 2.05
N PRO A 16 16.25 -31.44 2.96
CA PRO A 16 16.68 -30.53 4.01
C PRO A 16 17.75 -29.58 3.46
N LEU A 17 17.70 -28.30 3.80
CA LEU A 17 18.85 -27.41 3.63
C LEU A 17 19.34 -26.91 4.98
N LEU A 18 20.62 -27.23 5.22
CA LEU A 18 21.38 -27.01 6.43
C LEU A 18 21.58 -25.53 6.75
N ALA A 19 21.54 -25.25 8.05
CA ALA A 19 22.12 -24.07 8.68
C ALA A 19 23.64 -24.04 8.54
N ALA A 20 24.20 -22.84 8.33
CA ALA A 20 25.59 -22.53 8.68
C ALA A 20 25.66 -21.14 9.33
N CYS A 21 26.18 -21.15 10.55
CA CYS A 21 26.47 -20.01 11.41
C CYS A 21 27.79 -19.31 11.02
N GLN A 22 28.05 -18.22 11.76
CA GLN A 22 29.28 -17.43 11.95
C GLN A 22 29.24 -16.09 11.19
N GLY A 23 29.35 -14.92 11.82
CA GLY A 23 30.00 -14.56 13.08
C GLY A 23 31.17 -13.62 12.76
N GLY A 24 31.16 -12.39 13.26
CA GLY A 24 32.25 -11.44 13.06
C GLY A 24 31.92 -10.03 13.53
N GLU A 25 32.41 -9.68 14.71
CA GLU A 25 32.25 -8.40 15.41
C GLU A 25 33.09 -7.25 14.81
N THR A 26 32.64 -6.03 15.15
CA THR A 26 33.18 -4.66 15.12
C THR A 26 34.67 -4.53 15.55
N PRO A 27 35.42 -3.37 15.46
CA PRO A 27 34.95 -2.02 15.86
C PRO A 27 35.66 -0.77 15.28
N SER A 28 35.30 0.39 15.87
CA SER A 28 36.04 1.67 15.95
C SER A 28 35.62 2.73 14.92
N ALA A 29 35.47 4.02 15.21
CA ALA A 29 35.92 4.84 16.33
C ALA A 29 35.02 6.07 16.52
N ALA A 30 34.98 6.57 17.75
CA ALA A 30 34.43 7.86 18.13
C ALA A 30 35.30 9.03 17.64
N SER A 31 34.67 10.18 17.37
CA SER A 31 35.33 11.48 17.49
C SER A 31 34.35 12.51 18.08
N LYS A 32 34.69 12.96 19.29
CA LYS A 32 34.11 14.11 19.97
C LYS A 32 34.67 15.37 19.29
N ASN A 33 33.83 16.39 19.09
CA ASN A 33 34.33 17.74 19.33
C ASN A 33 33.28 18.64 19.96
N SER A 34 33.72 19.25 21.05
CA SER A 34 33.06 20.21 21.91
C SER A 34 33.42 21.61 21.41
N GLN A 35 32.46 22.53 21.29
CA GLN A 35 32.74 23.95 21.49
C GLN A 35 31.56 24.63 22.20
N THR A 36 31.83 24.93 23.46
CA THR A 36 31.23 25.97 24.28
C THR A 36 31.43 27.35 23.64
N VAL A 37 30.39 28.19 23.64
CA VAL A 37 30.54 29.64 23.68
C VAL A 37 29.56 30.20 24.70
N THR A 38 30.15 30.62 25.82
CA THR A 38 29.57 31.50 26.83
C THR A 38 29.87 32.93 26.41
N THR A 39 28.87 33.81 26.37
CA THR A 39 29.09 35.25 26.66
C THR A 39 27.85 35.88 27.26
N GLN A 40 28.04 36.38 28.47
CA GLN A 40 27.20 37.33 29.20
C GLN A 40 27.08 38.65 28.42
N SER A 41 26.00 39.42 28.63
CA SER A 41 26.13 40.84 29.01
C SER A 41 24.79 41.46 29.40
N SER A 42 24.79 41.98 30.63
CA SER A 42 24.26 43.28 31.07
C SER A 42 22.75 43.56 31.09
N ALA A 43 22.29 43.72 32.34
CA ALA A 43 21.09 44.40 32.75
C ALA A 43 21.06 45.88 32.34
N LYS A 44 19.85 46.41 32.12
CA LYS A 44 19.54 47.81 32.40
C LYS A 44 18.09 47.92 32.90
N THR A 45 17.99 48.47 34.10
CA THR A 45 16.77 48.80 34.84
C THR A 45 16.14 50.05 34.25
N GLU A 46 14.83 50.05 34.04
CA GLU A 46 14.04 51.28 33.99
C GLU A 46 12.63 51.02 34.51
N SER A 47 12.31 51.69 35.60
CA SER A 47 11.01 51.71 36.27
C SER A 47 10.06 52.63 35.51
N THR A 48 8.89 52.13 35.13
CA THR A 48 7.69 52.99 34.96
C THR A 48 6.45 52.23 35.40
N SER A 49 5.78 52.80 36.40
CA SER A 49 4.48 52.38 36.90
C SER A 49 3.40 52.62 35.84
N THR A 50 2.64 51.58 35.49
CA THR A 50 1.31 51.75 34.93
C THR A 50 0.39 50.69 35.52
N THR A 51 -0.57 51.17 36.29
CA THR A 51 -1.74 50.46 36.81
C THR A 51 -2.40 49.59 35.74
N ARG A 52 -2.53 48.28 35.99
CA ARG A 52 -3.38 47.39 35.19
C ARG A 52 -4.39 46.68 36.10
N SER A 53 -5.64 46.87 35.71
CA SER A 53 -6.87 46.31 36.26
C SER A 53 -6.76 44.80 36.50
N VAL A 54 -7.24 44.37 37.67
CA VAL A 54 -7.48 42.97 38.01
C VAL A 54 -8.64 42.47 37.17
N ALA A 55 -8.35 41.89 36.00
CA ALA A 55 -9.27 41.02 35.32
C ALA A 55 -9.07 39.61 35.89
N GLN A 56 -10.00 39.20 36.76
CA GLN A 56 -10.20 37.79 37.09
C GLN A 56 -10.39 37.03 35.78
N THR A 57 -9.33 36.35 35.35
CA THR A 57 -9.44 35.33 34.31
C THR A 57 -9.89 34.09 35.04
N THR A 58 -11.20 33.90 35.11
CA THR A 58 -11.81 32.61 35.43
C THR A 58 -11.32 31.64 34.37
N SER A 59 -10.34 30.81 34.74
CA SER A 59 -10.00 29.59 34.02
C SER A 59 -11.27 28.74 33.99
N LYS A 60 -11.98 28.75 32.85
CA LYS A 60 -12.91 27.68 32.54
C LYS A 60 -12.06 26.41 32.50
N GLU A 61 -12.12 25.62 33.55
CA GLU A 61 -11.75 24.20 33.47
C GLU A 61 -12.56 23.63 32.31
N GLU A 62 -11.86 23.28 31.24
CA GLU A 62 -12.40 22.47 30.17
C GLU A 62 -12.68 21.11 30.83
N VAL A 63 -13.93 20.91 31.24
CA VAL A 63 -14.41 19.60 31.69
C VAL A 63 -14.28 18.69 30.48
N LYS A 64 -13.14 17.99 30.39
CA LYS A 64 -12.93 16.95 29.40
C LYS A 64 -13.95 15.86 29.77
N GLU A 65 -15.07 15.85 29.05
CA GLU A 65 -16.06 14.77 29.12
C GLU A 65 -15.29 13.44 29.16
N PRO A 66 -15.66 12.49 30.04
CA PRO A 66 -14.95 11.24 30.16
C PRO A 66 -14.87 10.59 28.78
N MET A 67 -13.65 10.48 28.25
CA MET A 67 -13.42 9.91 26.93
C MET A 67 -13.98 8.50 26.94
N LYS A 68 -14.89 8.22 26.01
CA LYS A 68 -15.55 6.93 25.92
C LYS A 68 -14.47 5.88 25.65
N THR A 69 -14.32 4.92 26.56
CA THR A 69 -13.39 3.82 26.40
C THR A 69 -13.98 2.81 25.42
N TYR A 70 -13.23 2.48 24.37
CA TYR A 70 -13.62 1.47 23.38
C TYR A 70 -12.82 0.20 23.60
N GLU A 71 -13.49 -0.94 23.47
CA GLU A 71 -12.84 -2.26 23.51
C GLU A 71 -12.10 -2.55 22.20
N VAL A 72 -11.16 -3.50 22.24
CA VAL A 72 -10.55 -4.07 21.03
C VAL A 72 -11.63 -4.70 20.16
N GLY A 73 -11.60 -4.43 18.86
CA GLY A 73 -12.57 -4.87 17.87
C GLY A 73 -13.65 -3.84 17.55
N ALA A 74 -13.75 -2.73 18.30
CA ALA A 74 -14.79 -1.73 18.05
C ALA A 74 -14.61 -1.01 16.70
N LEU A 75 -13.37 -0.79 16.27
CA LEU A 75 -13.08 -0.14 14.99
C LEU A 75 -13.29 -1.12 13.82
N LEU A 76 -12.92 -2.40 13.99
CA LEU A 76 -13.25 -3.48 13.07
C LEU A 76 -14.76 -3.63 12.88
N GLU A 77 -15.54 -3.62 13.97
CA GLU A 77 -17.00 -3.70 13.92
C GLU A 77 -17.59 -2.51 13.16
N ALA A 78 -17.16 -1.28 13.48
CA ALA A 78 -17.64 -0.08 12.80
C ALA A 78 -17.30 -0.06 11.30
N ALA A 79 -16.10 -0.50 10.92
CA ALA A 79 -15.69 -0.62 9.52
C ALA A 79 -16.51 -1.70 8.78
N ASN A 80 -16.77 -2.86 9.40
CA ASN A 80 -17.61 -3.91 8.83
C ASN A 80 -19.07 -3.46 8.63
N GLN A 81 -19.59 -2.66 9.57
CA GLN A 81 -20.93 -2.07 9.50
C GLN A 81 -21.00 -0.86 8.55
N ARG A 82 -19.87 -0.42 8.01
CA ARG A 82 -19.75 0.78 7.15
C ARG A 82 -20.26 2.05 7.84
N ASP A 83 -20.13 2.12 9.16
CA ASP A 83 -20.59 3.25 9.95
C ASP A 83 -19.50 4.33 10.03
N THR A 84 -19.47 5.20 9.01
CA THR A 84 -18.51 6.32 8.92
C THR A 84 -18.57 7.23 10.15
N LYS A 85 -19.75 7.43 10.74
CA LYS A 85 -19.89 8.28 11.93
C LYS A 85 -19.23 7.60 13.13
N LYS A 86 -19.47 6.30 13.31
CA LYS A 86 -18.90 5.55 14.42
C LYS A 86 -17.39 5.40 14.29
N VAL A 87 -16.87 5.15 13.09
CA VAL A 87 -15.43 5.18 12.81
C VAL A 87 -14.84 6.52 13.25
N LYS A 88 -15.41 7.64 12.76
CA LYS A 88 -14.92 8.99 13.13
C LYS A 88 -15.05 9.28 14.63
N GLU A 89 -16.09 8.76 15.31
CA GLU A 89 -16.26 8.85 16.77
C GLU A 89 -15.13 8.13 17.49
N ILE A 90 -14.86 6.87 17.15
CA ILE A 90 -13.78 6.06 17.77
C ILE A 90 -12.43 6.72 17.54
N LEU A 91 -12.17 7.17 16.30
CA LEU A 91 -10.92 7.81 15.96
C LEU A 91 -10.70 9.13 16.70
N GLN A 92 -11.69 9.77 17.34
CA GLN A 92 -11.41 10.94 18.20
C GLN A 92 -10.53 10.59 19.40
N ASP A 93 -10.55 9.34 19.86
CA ASP A 93 -9.60 8.83 20.83
C ASP A 93 -8.22 8.65 20.15
N THR A 94 -7.29 9.54 20.48
CA THR A 94 -5.91 9.50 19.94
C THR A 94 -5.09 8.35 20.50
N THR A 95 -5.60 7.62 21.50
CA THR A 95 -4.92 6.47 22.10
C THR A 95 -5.41 5.12 21.53
N TYR A 96 -6.46 5.13 20.71
CA TYR A 96 -6.99 3.91 20.10
C TYR A 96 -6.02 3.34 19.05
N GLN A 97 -5.80 2.02 19.09
CA GLN A 97 -4.93 1.29 18.15
C GLN A 97 -5.70 1.05 16.83
N VAL A 98 -5.30 1.73 15.76
CA VAL A 98 -6.05 1.75 14.48
C VAL A 98 -5.89 0.49 13.62
N ASP A 99 -4.78 -0.22 13.77
CA ASP A 99 -4.39 -1.44 13.07
C ASP A 99 -4.64 -2.70 13.95
N GLU A 100 -5.77 -2.73 14.64
CA GLU A 100 -6.30 -3.99 15.16
C GLU A 100 -6.67 -4.92 14.00
N VAL A 101 -6.65 -6.25 14.21
CA VAL A 101 -6.88 -7.22 13.14
C VAL A 101 -7.98 -8.22 13.50
N ASP A 102 -8.77 -8.60 12.49
CA ASP A 102 -9.73 -9.70 12.61
C ASP A 102 -9.07 -11.09 12.46
N THR A 103 -9.89 -12.14 12.43
CA THR A 103 -9.42 -13.54 12.29
C THR A 103 -8.76 -13.85 10.95
N GLU A 104 -8.97 -13.02 9.94
CA GLU A 104 -8.35 -13.15 8.61
C GLU A 104 -7.13 -12.22 8.48
N GLY A 105 -6.79 -11.46 9.53
CA GLY A 105 -5.70 -10.51 9.53
C GLY A 105 -6.06 -9.19 8.84
N ASN A 106 -7.34 -8.90 8.58
CA ASN A 106 -7.73 -7.61 8.02
C ASN A 106 -7.75 -6.54 9.12
N THR A 107 -7.13 -5.39 8.84
CA THR A 107 -7.34 -4.17 9.61
C THR A 107 -8.67 -3.49 9.25
N PRO A 108 -9.16 -2.53 10.05
CA PRO A 108 -10.25 -1.64 9.64
C PRO A 108 -9.99 -0.97 8.29
N LEU A 109 -8.73 -0.66 7.98
CA LEU A 109 -8.36 -0.08 6.68
C LEU A 109 -8.48 -1.12 5.55
N ASN A 110 -8.02 -2.37 5.73
CA ASN A 110 -8.26 -3.44 4.76
C ASN A 110 -9.76 -3.56 4.45
N ILE A 111 -10.60 -3.61 5.49
CA ILE A 111 -12.06 -3.73 5.35
C ILE A 111 -12.62 -2.55 4.54
N ALA A 112 -12.24 -1.31 4.88
CA ALA A 112 -12.69 -0.12 4.18
C ALA A 112 -12.29 -0.12 2.69
N VAL A 113 -11.06 -0.56 2.37
CA VAL A 113 -10.60 -0.64 0.98
C VAL A 113 -11.32 -1.74 0.20
N HIS A 114 -11.55 -2.92 0.79
CA HIS A 114 -12.35 -3.99 0.18
C HIS A 114 -13.75 -3.50 -0.17
N ASN A 115 -14.35 -2.76 0.75
CA ASN A 115 -15.66 -2.17 0.66
C ASN A 115 -15.77 -0.92 -0.24
N ASN A 116 -14.62 -0.35 -0.63
CA ASN A 116 -14.49 0.96 -1.27
C ASN A 116 -15.14 2.12 -0.48
N ASP A 117 -15.08 2.06 0.85
CA ASP A 117 -15.59 3.10 1.75
C ASP A 117 -14.57 4.24 1.86
N ILE A 118 -14.53 5.11 0.84
CA ILE A 118 -13.52 6.16 0.67
C ILE A 118 -13.36 7.04 1.91
N GLU A 119 -14.46 7.49 2.52
CA GLU A 119 -14.38 8.36 3.70
C GLU A 119 -13.79 7.66 4.93
N ILE A 120 -14.09 6.37 5.11
CA ILE A 120 -13.55 5.56 6.21
C ILE A 120 -12.06 5.35 5.98
N ALA A 121 -11.67 4.94 4.76
CA ALA A 121 -10.26 4.73 4.40
C ALA A 121 -9.42 6.00 4.62
N LYS A 122 -9.91 7.17 4.17
CA LYS A 122 -9.24 8.45 4.40
C LYS A 122 -9.09 8.77 5.88
N ALA A 123 -10.15 8.62 6.67
CA ALA A 123 -10.11 8.90 8.11
C ALA A 123 -9.10 8.01 8.86
N LEU A 124 -8.98 6.74 8.44
CA LEU A 124 -8.00 5.80 8.99
C LEU A 124 -6.57 6.16 8.58
N ILE A 125 -6.33 6.51 7.31
CA ILE A 125 -5.01 6.96 6.82
C ILE A 125 -4.59 8.26 7.51
N ASP A 126 -5.51 9.19 7.75
CA ASP A 126 -5.25 10.43 8.50
C ASP A 126 -4.91 10.17 9.98
N ARG A 127 -5.12 8.94 10.46
CA ARG A 127 -4.72 8.43 11.77
C ARG A 127 -3.62 7.39 11.70
N ASP A 128 -2.79 7.48 10.67
CA ASP A 128 -1.56 6.69 10.49
C ASP A 128 -1.80 5.18 10.40
N ALA A 129 -2.99 4.72 9.99
CA ALA A 129 -3.24 3.30 9.72
C ALA A 129 -2.28 2.78 8.64
N ASP A 130 -1.64 1.63 8.89
CA ASP A 130 -0.63 1.08 8.01
C ASP A 130 -1.23 0.57 6.70
N ILE A 131 -0.97 1.30 5.61
CA ILE A 131 -1.40 0.93 4.25
C ILE A 131 -0.70 -0.34 3.71
N ASN A 132 0.31 -0.84 4.42
CA ASN A 132 1.16 -1.97 4.03
C ASN A 132 0.96 -3.22 4.88
N LEU A 133 0.07 -3.21 5.90
CA LEU A 133 -0.18 -4.40 6.72
C LEU A 133 -0.94 -5.44 5.88
N GLN A 134 -0.32 -6.59 5.65
CA GLN A 134 -0.89 -7.65 4.83
C GLN A 134 -1.78 -8.57 5.66
N ASN A 135 -2.96 -8.88 5.14
CA ASN A 135 -3.84 -9.90 5.69
C ASN A 135 -3.31 -11.33 5.39
N SER A 136 -4.06 -12.36 5.80
CA SER A 136 -3.66 -13.77 5.68
C SER A 136 -3.45 -14.27 4.25
N ILE A 137 -3.90 -13.52 3.24
CA ILE A 137 -3.69 -13.83 1.81
C ILE A 137 -2.72 -12.86 1.13
N SER A 138 -1.87 -12.18 1.91
CA SER A 138 -0.84 -11.25 1.42
C SER A 138 -1.41 -9.99 0.75
N ASP A 139 -2.66 -9.63 1.00
CA ASP A 139 -3.24 -8.37 0.51
C ASP A 139 -3.09 -7.29 1.60
N SER A 140 -2.31 -6.24 1.31
CA SER A 140 -2.33 -5.00 2.07
C SER A 140 -3.37 -4.03 1.51
N PRO A 141 -3.79 -2.99 2.26
CA PRO A 141 -4.66 -1.95 1.72
C PRO A 141 -4.14 -1.33 0.42
N TYR A 142 -2.84 -1.04 0.34
CA TYR A 142 -2.19 -0.50 -0.86
C TYR A 142 -2.26 -1.47 -2.04
N LEU A 143 -1.82 -2.72 -1.85
CA LEU A 143 -1.81 -3.72 -2.93
C LEU A 143 -3.23 -4.01 -3.43
N TYR A 144 -4.21 -4.11 -2.53
CA TYR A 144 -5.60 -4.34 -2.91
C TYR A 144 -6.21 -3.12 -3.61
N ALA A 145 -5.94 -1.90 -3.14
CA ALA A 145 -6.44 -0.68 -3.76
C ALA A 145 -5.95 -0.54 -5.20
N GLY A 146 -4.66 -0.79 -5.43
CA GLY A 146 -4.05 -0.85 -6.75
C GLY A 146 -4.66 -1.94 -7.63
N ALA A 147 -4.72 -3.17 -7.11
CA ALA A 147 -5.24 -4.31 -7.85
C ALA A 147 -6.71 -4.18 -8.24
N GLN A 148 -7.57 -3.57 -7.41
CA GLN A 148 -9.05 -3.65 -7.56
C GLN A 148 -9.70 -2.34 -8.00
N GLY A 149 -8.91 -1.42 -8.57
CA GLY A 149 -9.44 -0.17 -9.13
C GLY A 149 -10.05 0.75 -8.07
N ARG A 150 -9.51 0.75 -6.84
CA ARG A 150 -9.95 1.66 -5.77
C ARG A 150 -9.29 3.04 -5.94
N THR A 151 -9.52 3.66 -7.09
CA THR A 151 -8.75 4.81 -7.61
C THR A 151 -8.66 5.97 -6.63
N GLU A 152 -9.77 6.37 -6.01
CA GLU A 152 -9.80 7.49 -5.07
C GLU A 152 -9.06 7.19 -3.75
N ILE A 153 -9.08 5.93 -3.32
CA ILE A 153 -8.34 5.48 -2.13
C ILE A 153 -6.85 5.40 -2.46
N LEU A 154 -6.50 4.80 -3.59
CA LEU A 154 -5.11 4.70 -4.06
C LEU A 154 -4.48 6.07 -4.21
N ALA A 155 -5.14 7.01 -4.89
CA ALA A 155 -4.67 8.38 -5.03
C ALA A 155 -4.45 9.06 -3.66
N TYR A 156 -5.30 8.77 -2.67
CA TYR A 156 -5.13 9.29 -1.31
C TYR A 156 -3.93 8.66 -0.59
N MET A 157 -3.73 7.34 -0.73
CA MET A 157 -2.58 6.63 -0.17
C MET A 157 -1.27 7.16 -0.74
N LEU A 158 -1.16 7.28 -2.06
CA LEU A 158 0.06 7.75 -2.74
C LEU A 158 0.46 9.17 -2.27
N LYS A 159 -0.53 10.01 -1.95
CA LYS A 159 -0.32 11.38 -1.47
C LYS A 159 0.01 11.49 0.03
N ASN A 160 -0.61 10.66 0.88
CA ASN A 160 -0.61 10.86 2.33
C ASN A 160 0.06 9.72 3.11
N ALA A 161 0.55 8.69 2.44
CA ALA A 161 1.24 7.57 3.05
C ALA A 161 2.39 7.08 2.16
N THR A 162 3.20 6.14 2.67
CA THR A 162 4.34 5.57 1.95
C THR A 162 4.11 4.08 1.70
N PRO A 163 3.91 3.65 0.44
CA PRO A 163 3.88 2.24 0.09
C PRO A 163 5.23 1.58 0.36
N ASP A 164 5.18 0.37 0.93
CA ASP A 164 6.33 -0.52 1.05
C ASP A 164 6.39 -1.43 -0.18
N LEU A 165 7.25 -1.06 -1.14
CA LEU A 165 7.41 -1.78 -2.40
C LEU A 165 8.14 -3.12 -2.26
N THR A 166 8.61 -3.47 -1.07
CA THR A 166 9.19 -4.80 -0.80
C THR A 166 8.11 -5.84 -0.47
N LYS A 167 6.87 -5.42 -0.25
CA LYS A 167 5.72 -6.30 -0.03
C LYS A 167 4.99 -6.56 -1.33
N HIS A 168 4.71 -7.83 -1.58
CA HIS A 168 4.06 -8.30 -2.80
C HIS A 168 2.80 -9.09 -2.48
N ASN A 169 1.87 -9.10 -3.43
CA ASN A 169 0.63 -9.88 -3.30
C ASN A 169 0.90 -11.39 -3.35
N ARG A 170 -0.13 -12.22 -3.17
CA ARG A 170 -0.01 -13.70 -3.15
C ARG A 170 0.52 -14.36 -4.43
N TYR A 171 0.73 -13.61 -5.50
CA TYR A 171 1.34 -14.08 -6.74
C TYR A 171 2.75 -13.50 -6.93
N GLY A 172 3.31 -12.89 -5.88
CA GLY A 172 4.60 -12.21 -5.94
C GLY A 172 4.57 -10.93 -6.76
N GLY A 173 3.40 -10.37 -7.08
CA GLY A 173 3.26 -9.15 -7.89
C GLY A 173 3.17 -7.87 -7.06
N ASN A 174 3.54 -6.73 -7.65
CA ASN A 174 3.28 -5.40 -7.12
C ASN A 174 1.82 -4.93 -7.38
N ALA A 175 1.51 -3.66 -7.15
CA ALA A 175 0.17 -3.10 -7.39
C ALA A 175 -0.15 -2.89 -8.88
N LEU A 176 0.87 -2.63 -9.70
CA LEU A 176 0.74 -2.27 -11.12
C LEU A 176 0.31 -3.46 -11.99
N ILE A 177 0.92 -4.63 -11.78
CA ILE A 177 0.62 -5.86 -12.54
C ILE A 177 -0.89 -6.19 -12.53
N PRO A 178 -1.53 -6.38 -11.36
CA PRO A 178 -2.96 -6.70 -11.31
C PRO A 178 -3.86 -5.54 -11.75
N ALA A 179 -3.42 -4.28 -11.64
CA ALA A 179 -4.17 -3.13 -12.16
C ALA A 179 -4.26 -3.18 -13.69
N ALA A 180 -3.14 -3.50 -14.36
CA ALA A 180 -3.08 -3.68 -15.81
C ALA A 180 -3.90 -4.90 -16.27
N GLU A 181 -3.74 -6.05 -15.60
CA GLU A 181 -4.51 -7.27 -15.88
C GLU A 181 -6.02 -7.02 -15.79
N LYS A 182 -6.50 -6.36 -14.73
CA LYS A 182 -7.95 -6.15 -14.52
C LYS A 182 -8.54 -5.00 -15.30
N GLY A 183 -7.73 -4.30 -16.10
CA GLY A 183 -8.21 -3.21 -16.94
C GLY A 183 -8.44 -1.89 -16.18
N HIS A 184 -7.85 -1.72 -15.00
CA HIS A 184 -7.99 -0.51 -14.20
C HIS A 184 -7.05 0.60 -14.67
N ILE A 185 -7.30 1.11 -15.88
CA ILE A 185 -6.40 2.06 -16.56
C ILE A 185 -6.09 3.32 -15.73
N ASP A 186 -7.03 3.81 -14.93
CA ASP A 186 -6.78 4.99 -14.09
C ASP A 186 -5.85 4.67 -12.91
N ASN A 187 -5.89 3.45 -12.37
CA ASN A 187 -4.88 2.99 -11.41
C ASN A 187 -3.52 2.81 -12.08
N VAL A 188 -3.47 2.26 -13.30
CA VAL A 188 -2.23 2.14 -14.07
C VAL A 188 -1.60 3.53 -14.25
N LYS A 189 -2.38 4.53 -14.68
CA LYS A 189 -1.91 5.92 -14.80
C LYS A 189 -1.38 6.45 -13.47
N LEU A 190 -2.14 6.33 -12.38
CA LEU A 190 -1.73 6.84 -11.07
C LEU A 190 -0.41 6.22 -10.58
N LEU A 191 -0.25 4.90 -10.72
CA LEU A 191 0.95 4.20 -10.28
C LEU A 191 2.18 4.59 -11.12
N LEU A 192 2.00 4.78 -12.43
CA LEU A 192 3.08 5.25 -13.32
C LEU A 192 3.44 6.72 -13.07
N GLU A 193 2.44 7.59 -12.84
CA GLU A 193 2.65 9.02 -12.52
C GLU A 193 3.35 9.22 -11.17
N ASP A 194 3.05 8.38 -10.18
CA ASP A 194 3.75 8.37 -8.89
C ASP A 194 5.20 7.87 -9.01
N GLY A 195 5.47 6.98 -9.98
CA GLY A 195 6.80 6.61 -10.44
C GLY A 195 7.62 5.75 -9.47
N ARG A 196 7.05 5.34 -8.34
CA ARG A 196 7.73 4.46 -7.38
C ARG A 196 7.66 2.98 -7.78
N GLU A 197 6.56 2.54 -8.39
CA GLU A 197 6.42 1.16 -8.87
C GLU A 197 7.37 0.88 -10.04
N ASP A 198 8.05 -0.26 -9.99
CA ASP A 198 8.84 -0.75 -11.12
C ASP A 198 7.90 -1.31 -12.21
N ILE A 199 7.92 -0.66 -13.38
CA ILE A 199 7.09 -1.02 -14.54
C ILE A 199 7.46 -2.39 -15.12
N ASP A 200 8.71 -2.81 -14.92
CA ASP A 200 9.30 -4.03 -15.44
C ASP A 200 9.35 -5.16 -14.39
N PHE A 201 8.76 -4.93 -13.21
CA PHE A 201 8.69 -5.91 -12.14
C PHE A 201 8.01 -7.20 -12.62
N GLN A 202 8.56 -8.34 -12.22
CA GLN A 202 8.04 -9.66 -12.54
C GLN A 202 7.44 -10.33 -11.31
N ASN A 203 6.22 -10.84 -11.45
CA ASN A 203 5.60 -11.67 -10.43
C ASN A 203 6.18 -13.11 -10.44
N ASP A 204 5.64 -14.01 -9.60
CA ASP A 204 6.13 -15.40 -9.46
C ASP A 204 6.06 -16.22 -10.77
N PHE A 205 5.27 -15.78 -11.74
CA PHE A 205 5.14 -16.41 -13.06
C PHE A 205 6.07 -15.79 -14.12
N GLY A 206 6.85 -14.79 -13.74
CA GLY A 206 7.65 -13.99 -14.65
C GLY A 206 6.83 -12.97 -15.44
N TYR A 207 5.56 -12.73 -15.09
CA TYR A 207 4.75 -11.76 -15.81
C TYR A 207 5.01 -10.34 -15.33
N THR A 208 5.24 -9.44 -16.27
CA THR A 208 5.16 -7.99 -16.07
C THR A 208 3.72 -7.50 -16.29
N ALA A 209 3.45 -6.24 -15.95
CA ALA A 209 2.16 -5.62 -16.20
C ALA A 209 1.79 -5.65 -17.70
N LEU A 210 2.79 -5.46 -18.58
CA LEU A 210 2.63 -5.56 -20.02
C LEU A 210 2.27 -6.98 -20.46
N ILE A 211 2.94 -8.00 -19.92
CA ILE A 211 2.65 -9.39 -20.26
C ILE A 211 1.24 -9.78 -19.81
N GLU A 212 0.79 -9.42 -18.61
CA GLU A 212 -0.58 -9.78 -18.18
C GLU A 212 -1.66 -9.07 -18.99
N ALA A 213 -1.47 -7.78 -19.30
CA ALA A 213 -2.41 -7.01 -20.14
C ALA A 213 -2.60 -7.61 -21.54
N VAL A 214 -1.60 -8.31 -22.07
CA VAL A 214 -1.66 -8.94 -23.41
C VAL A 214 -2.00 -10.43 -23.34
N GLY A 215 -1.33 -11.18 -22.45
CA GLY A 215 -1.34 -12.65 -22.40
C GLY A 215 -2.56 -13.24 -21.69
N LEU A 216 -3.15 -12.51 -20.74
CA LEU A 216 -4.25 -13.02 -19.92
C LEU A 216 -5.61 -12.47 -20.30
N ARG A 217 -5.66 -11.40 -21.11
CA ARG A 217 -6.88 -10.62 -21.35
C ARG A 217 -7.27 -10.56 -22.81
N GLU A 218 -8.44 -10.00 -23.09
CA GLU A 218 -8.93 -9.77 -24.45
C GLU A 218 -8.19 -8.61 -25.11
N GLY A 219 -7.82 -8.72 -26.39
CA GLY A 219 -7.14 -7.64 -27.14
C GLY A 219 -8.03 -6.47 -27.55
N ASN A 220 -9.03 -6.10 -26.74
CA ASN A 220 -9.99 -5.03 -27.02
C ASN A 220 -9.38 -3.62 -26.77
N GLN A 221 -10.15 -2.55 -27.02
CA GLN A 221 -9.66 -1.17 -26.93
C GLN A 221 -9.08 -0.83 -25.55
N LEU A 222 -9.68 -1.31 -24.46
CA LEU A 222 -9.18 -1.02 -23.10
C LEU A 222 -7.76 -1.55 -22.91
N TYR A 223 -7.51 -2.78 -23.34
CA TYR A 223 -6.18 -3.38 -23.23
C TYR A 223 -5.19 -2.80 -24.24
N GLN A 224 -5.65 -2.38 -25.43
CA GLN A 224 -4.82 -1.60 -26.35
C GLN A 224 -4.37 -0.28 -25.71
N ASP A 225 -5.25 0.41 -25.00
CA ASP A 225 -4.94 1.67 -24.31
C ASP A 225 -3.97 1.44 -23.14
N ILE A 226 -4.13 0.36 -22.36
CA ILE A 226 -3.21 0.00 -21.28
C ILE A 226 -1.82 -0.37 -21.82
N VAL A 227 -1.75 -1.20 -22.86
CA VAL A 227 -0.48 -1.56 -23.52
C VAL A 227 0.20 -0.28 -24.02
N LYS A 228 -0.54 0.59 -24.71
CA LYS A 228 0.01 1.86 -25.21
C LYS A 228 0.53 2.72 -24.06
N LEU A 229 -0.23 2.86 -22.98
CA LEU A 229 0.18 3.61 -21.80
C LEU A 229 1.47 3.07 -21.16
N LEU A 230 1.59 1.74 -21.02
CA LEU A 230 2.80 1.10 -20.50
C LEU A 230 4.01 1.35 -21.42
N MET A 231 3.83 1.22 -22.74
CA MET A 231 4.91 1.48 -23.71
C MET A 231 5.33 2.96 -23.73
N GLU A 232 4.38 3.90 -23.64
CA GLU A 232 4.66 5.33 -23.55
C GLU A 232 5.44 5.71 -22.28
N ASN A 233 5.34 4.89 -21.21
CA ASN A 233 6.08 5.05 -19.97
C ASN A 233 7.35 4.17 -19.90
N GLY A 234 7.76 3.55 -21.01
CA GLY A 234 9.05 2.89 -21.14
C GLY A 234 9.13 1.44 -20.68
N ALA A 235 8.01 0.71 -20.65
CA ALA A 235 8.03 -0.73 -20.34
C ALA A 235 8.95 -1.51 -21.31
N ASP A 236 9.79 -2.41 -20.78
CA ASP A 236 10.64 -3.30 -21.57
C ASP A 236 9.83 -4.48 -22.11
N GLN A 237 9.39 -4.35 -23.37
CA GLN A 237 8.65 -5.42 -24.05
C GLN A 237 9.48 -6.66 -24.40
N SER A 238 10.81 -6.62 -24.21
CA SER A 238 11.70 -7.75 -24.46
C SER A 238 11.75 -8.77 -23.31
N ILE A 239 11.22 -8.39 -22.13
CA ILE A 239 11.15 -9.25 -20.95
C ILE A 239 10.36 -10.53 -21.27
N LYS A 240 10.90 -11.65 -20.80
CA LYS A 240 10.31 -12.98 -20.96
C LYS A 240 9.77 -13.47 -19.65
N ASP A 241 8.60 -14.08 -19.71
CA ASP A 241 8.03 -14.85 -18.61
C ASP A 241 8.79 -16.16 -18.33
N ASN A 242 8.36 -16.90 -17.32
CA ASN A 242 8.97 -18.19 -16.96
C ASN A 242 8.79 -19.28 -18.04
N SER A 243 7.93 -19.05 -19.03
CA SER A 243 7.77 -19.91 -20.22
C SER A 243 8.62 -19.45 -21.41
N GLY A 244 9.42 -18.38 -21.26
CA GLY A 244 10.25 -17.81 -22.31
C GLY A 244 9.51 -16.96 -23.33
N ARG A 245 8.27 -16.51 -23.03
CA ARG A 245 7.43 -15.71 -23.93
C ARG A 245 7.43 -14.23 -23.55
N THR A 246 7.46 -13.38 -24.56
CA THR A 246 7.29 -11.92 -24.49
C THR A 246 5.83 -11.52 -24.67
N ALA A 247 5.50 -10.25 -24.39
CA ALA A 247 4.17 -9.71 -24.71
C ALA A 247 3.82 -9.84 -26.22
N MET A 248 4.80 -9.62 -27.11
CA MET A 248 4.63 -9.79 -28.55
C MET A 248 4.30 -11.24 -28.95
N ASP A 249 4.93 -12.23 -28.30
CA ASP A 249 4.62 -13.65 -28.55
C ASP A 249 3.15 -13.97 -28.24
N TYR A 250 2.63 -13.45 -27.13
CA TYR A 250 1.23 -13.60 -26.77
C TYR A 250 0.28 -12.89 -27.74
N ALA A 251 0.58 -11.65 -28.13
CA ALA A 251 -0.23 -10.89 -29.08
C ALA A 251 -0.35 -11.64 -30.41
N ASN A 252 0.77 -12.17 -30.92
CA ASN A 252 0.80 -12.94 -32.16
C ASN A 252 0.07 -14.28 -32.02
N GLN A 253 0.27 -15.00 -30.91
CA GLN A 253 -0.41 -16.27 -30.65
C GLN A 253 -1.94 -16.12 -30.61
N LYS A 254 -2.44 -15.01 -30.05
CA LYS A 254 -3.89 -14.74 -29.92
C LYS A 254 -4.49 -13.99 -31.10
N GLY A 255 -3.69 -13.53 -32.04
CA GLY A 255 -4.14 -12.75 -33.20
C GLY A 255 -4.58 -11.32 -32.84
N TYR A 256 -3.96 -10.70 -31.83
CA TYR A 256 -4.25 -9.32 -31.41
C TYR A 256 -3.53 -8.30 -32.29
N THR A 257 -3.97 -8.18 -33.54
CA THR A 257 -3.33 -7.37 -34.59
C THR A 257 -3.04 -5.93 -34.15
N GLU A 258 -3.97 -5.25 -33.48
CA GLU A 258 -3.74 -3.87 -33.03
C GLU A 258 -2.71 -3.78 -31.89
N ILE A 259 -2.68 -4.75 -30.97
CA ILE A 259 -1.65 -4.80 -29.91
C ILE A 259 -0.28 -5.08 -30.52
N SER A 260 -0.16 -6.05 -31.44
CA SER A 260 1.11 -6.31 -32.15
C SER A 260 1.60 -5.06 -32.89
N LYS A 261 0.68 -4.30 -33.49
CA LYS A 261 1.01 -3.03 -34.16
C LYS A 261 1.45 -1.94 -33.19
N ILE A 262 0.83 -1.83 -32.01
CA ILE A 262 1.25 -0.91 -30.96
C ILE A 262 2.67 -1.28 -30.51
N LEU A 263 2.91 -2.53 -30.12
CA LEU A 263 4.21 -3.00 -29.64
C LEU A 263 5.33 -2.76 -30.67
N ALA A 264 5.07 -3.02 -31.95
CA ALA A 264 6.04 -2.81 -33.03
C ALA A 264 6.43 -1.34 -33.29
N GLN A 265 5.76 -0.36 -32.66
CA GLN A 265 6.13 1.07 -32.76
C GLN A 265 7.22 1.47 -31.77
N TYR A 266 7.44 0.66 -30.74
CA TYR A 266 8.43 0.89 -29.71
C TYR A 266 9.56 -0.14 -29.93
N ASN A 267 10.81 0.27 -29.82
CA ASN A 267 11.99 -0.61 -29.99
C ASN A 267 12.72 -0.73 -28.66
#